data_AF-A0A7D4BW50-F1
#
_entry.id   AF-A0A7D4BW50-F1
#
_cell.length_a   1.000
_cell.length_b   1.000
_cell.length_c   1.000
_cell.angle_alpha   90.00
_cell.angle_beta   90.00
_cell.angle_gamma   90.00
#
_symmetry.space_group_name_H-M   'P 1'
#
loop_
_entity.id
_entity.type
_entity.pdbx_description
1 polymer ?
#
loop_
_entity_poly.entity_id
_entity_poly.type
_entity_poly.pdbx_seq_one_letter_code
_entity_poly.pdbx_strand_id
1 'polypeptide(L)'
;MKKQLLSALLLTGSLAAGTINTAAAQTPVFAYWPLTVNSADSAALRSANTTVNAHTLRHFVVADGANTVTLSGATTATTIKPYSSAFGEAFAPLAAGGGWGTSAGGPGGALKRPFSAQFSVSAPAGGTGLRADSLIVTSGFISTSSSTTMGVVYSKSGFASDSADVTGNKGPGAFVATTGGFATPITLAQITTLPNKTNTYRIALNGTTGVTIAAGQTLTVRIYFSCSSSGATSRYATLRNVMLKSTQVALATRAVANTNLGVYPNPAQSQLTVPHTAASRDAQVLVYNTTGARIFSQAVQPGSLETTVSLNALAKGLYLVEYADGGQRSTARIVKD
;
A
#
# COMPACT_ATOMS: atom_id res chain seq x y z
N MET A 1 -32.67 -47.74 -51.81
CA MET A 1 -31.49 -46.88 -51.53
C MET A 1 -31.20 -46.92 -50.03
N LYS A 2 -29.92 -46.88 -49.67
CA LYS A 2 -29.29 -47.45 -48.47
C LYS A 2 -29.79 -46.86 -47.13
N LYS A 3 -30.08 -47.76 -46.16
CA LYS A 3 -29.97 -47.49 -44.72
C LYS A 3 -28.50 -47.55 -44.34
N GLN A 4 -27.96 -46.50 -43.71
CA GLN A 4 -26.69 -46.58 -42.98
C GLN A 4 -26.89 -46.01 -41.57
N LEU A 5 -26.63 -46.88 -40.59
CA LEU A 5 -26.44 -46.56 -39.19
C LEU A 5 -25.20 -45.67 -39.04
N LEU A 6 -25.25 -44.66 -38.19
CA LEU A 6 -24.05 -44.07 -37.60
C LEU A 6 -24.20 -43.96 -36.08
N SER A 7 -23.15 -44.41 -35.42
CA SER A 7 -23.06 -44.86 -34.03
C SER A 7 -23.13 -43.73 -33.01
N ALA A 8 -23.75 -44.02 -31.87
CA ALA A 8 -23.69 -43.19 -30.67
C ALA A 8 -22.29 -43.26 -30.05
N LEU A 9 -21.55 -42.15 -30.06
CA LEU A 9 -20.34 -41.96 -29.27
C LEU A 9 -20.73 -41.29 -27.95
N LEU A 10 -20.88 -42.07 -26.88
CA LEU A 10 -20.94 -41.55 -25.52
C LEU A 10 -19.57 -40.98 -25.17
N LEU A 11 -19.43 -39.66 -25.29
CA LEU A 11 -18.29 -38.93 -24.75
C LEU A 11 -18.55 -38.71 -23.24
N THR A 12 -18.02 -39.61 -22.41
CA THR A 12 -17.90 -39.41 -20.97
C THR A 12 -16.85 -38.31 -20.72
N GLY A 13 -17.27 -37.05 -20.85
CA GLY A 13 -16.49 -35.91 -20.42
C GLY A 13 -16.42 -35.88 -18.89
N SER A 14 -15.32 -36.37 -18.34
CA SER A 14 -14.93 -36.11 -16.95
C SER A 14 -14.80 -34.59 -16.75
N LEU A 15 -15.78 -34.00 -16.07
CA LEU A 15 -15.60 -32.70 -15.42
C LEU A 15 -14.58 -32.91 -14.30
N ALA A 16 -13.30 -32.85 -14.65
CA ALA A 16 -12.25 -32.59 -13.68
C ALA A 16 -12.64 -31.29 -12.98
N ALA A 17 -12.91 -31.39 -11.68
CA ALA A 17 -13.04 -30.25 -10.79
C ALA A 17 -11.72 -29.49 -10.80
N GLY A 18 -11.53 -28.65 -11.82
CA GLY A 18 -10.50 -27.64 -11.83
C GLY A 18 -10.76 -26.78 -10.61
N THR A 19 -9.83 -26.82 -9.67
CA THR A 19 -9.78 -25.90 -8.55
C THR A 19 -9.83 -24.49 -9.11
N ILE A 20 -11.02 -23.90 -9.11
CA ILE A 20 -11.14 -22.45 -9.22
C ILE A 20 -10.41 -21.96 -7.97
N ASN A 21 -9.17 -21.52 -8.18
CA ASN A 21 -8.46 -20.68 -7.23
C ASN A 21 -9.34 -19.44 -7.08
N THR A 22 -10.31 -19.52 -6.16
CA THR A 22 -11.03 -18.36 -5.69
C THR A 22 -9.96 -17.38 -5.27
N ALA A 23 -9.96 -16.21 -5.91
CA ALA A 23 -9.08 -15.13 -5.50
C ALA A 23 -9.32 -14.93 -4.01
N ALA A 24 -8.33 -15.31 -3.20
CA ALA A 24 -8.41 -15.14 -1.76
C ALA A 24 -8.81 -13.69 -1.52
N ALA A 25 -9.87 -13.49 -0.71
CA ALA A 25 -10.38 -12.17 -0.37
C ALA A 25 -9.20 -11.23 -0.12
N GLN A 26 -9.20 -10.07 -0.80
CA GLN A 26 -8.14 -9.07 -0.65
C GLN A 26 -7.89 -8.87 0.84
N THR A 27 -6.72 -9.30 1.30
CA THR A 27 -6.31 -9.17 2.70
C THR A 27 -6.47 -7.71 3.10
N PRO A 28 -7.12 -7.36 4.22
CA PRO A 28 -7.21 -5.97 4.63
C PRO A 28 -5.80 -5.38 4.76
N VAL A 29 -5.61 -4.18 4.19
CA VAL A 29 -4.37 -3.42 4.40
C VAL A 29 -4.34 -2.98 5.86
N PHE A 30 -3.31 -3.43 6.56
CA PHE A 30 -3.19 -3.24 7.99
C PHE A 30 -2.57 -1.87 8.33
N ALA A 31 -1.48 -1.55 7.63
CA ALA A 31 -0.81 -0.26 7.63
C ALA A 31 -0.16 -0.03 6.25
N TYR A 32 -0.06 1.23 5.82
CA TYR A 32 0.47 1.57 4.50
C TYR A 32 1.25 2.88 4.51
N TRP A 33 2.51 2.85 4.11
CA TRP A 33 3.34 4.01 3.87
C TRP A 33 3.60 4.15 2.35
N PRO A 34 2.97 5.13 1.68
CA PRO A 34 3.19 5.35 0.25
C PRO A 34 4.63 5.77 -0.05
N LEU A 35 5.21 6.58 0.84
CA LEU A 35 6.55 7.17 0.74
C LEU A 35 6.76 8.02 -0.51
N THR A 36 5.70 8.59 -1.08
CA THR A 36 5.79 9.44 -2.28
C THR A 36 5.85 10.93 -1.97
N VAL A 37 5.54 11.32 -0.73
CA VAL A 37 5.48 12.72 -0.29
C VAL A 37 6.21 12.96 1.03
N ASN A 38 6.17 12.00 1.95
CA ASN A 38 6.80 12.05 3.27
C ASN A 38 6.89 10.62 3.87
N SER A 39 7.38 10.54 5.11
CA SER A 39 7.54 9.29 5.86
C SER A 39 6.28 8.77 6.56
N ALA A 40 5.14 9.48 6.46
CA ALA A 40 3.91 9.15 7.16
C ALA A 40 3.15 7.98 6.51
N ASP A 41 2.32 7.30 7.30
CA ASP A 41 1.37 6.31 6.77
C ASP A 41 0.13 7.00 6.18
N SER A 42 -0.63 6.24 5.38
CA SER A 42 -1.92 6.66 4.86
C SER A 42 -3.02 6.28 5.86
N ALA A 43 -3.46 7.26 6.65
CA ALA A 43 -4.56 7.08 7.59
C ALA A 43 -5.87 6.61 6.92
N ALA A 44 -6.07 6.95 5.63
CA ALA A 44 -7.24 6.53 4.86
C ALA A 44 -7.24 5.04 4.49
N LEU A 45 -6.05 4.42 4.39
CA LEU A 45 -5.88 3.01 4.01
C LEU A 45 -5.43 2.12 5.17
N ARG A 46 -5.15 2.72 6.34
CA ARG A 46 -4.85 2.03 7.59
C ARG A 46 -6.10 1.39 8.19
N SER A 47 -5.94 0.23 8.83
CA SER A 47 -7.01 -0.40 9.58
C SER A 47 -7.41 0.42 10.81
N ALA A 48 -8.71 0.51 11.11
CA ALA A 48 -9.24 1.38 12.17
C ALA A 48 -8.71 1.05 13.59
N ASN A 49 -8.41 -0.22 13.86
CA ASN A 49 -7.95 -0.69 15.17
C ASN A 49 -6.42 -0.78 15.26
N THR A 50 -5.71 0.17 14.66
CA THR A 50 -4.26 0.10 14.53
C THR A 50 -3.63 1.48 14.74
N THR A 51 -2.61 1.58 15.60
CA THR A 51 -1.81 2.81 15.74
C THR A 51 -0.51 2.68 14.98
N VAL A 52 -0.19 3.69 14.18
CA VAL A 52 0.97 3.70 13.28
C VAL A 52 1.63 5.07 13.38
N ASN A 53 2.95 5.09 13.29
CA ASN A 53 3.75 6.32 13.24
C ASN A 53 4.41 6.46 11.86
N ALA A 54 4.89 7.67 11.57
CA ALA A 54 5.86 7.87 10.50
C ALA A 54 7.06 6.94 10.70
N HIS A 55 7.54 6.36 9.62
CA HIS A 55 8.70 5.49 9.69
C HIS A 55 9.97 6.31 9.94
N THR A 56 11.03 5.64 10.41
CA THR A 56 12.31 6.30 10.72
C THR A 56 13.46 5.63 10.00
N LEU A 57 14.49 6.42 9.68
CA LEU A 57 15.76 5.93 9.15
C LEU A 57 16.80 5.93 10.27
N ARG A 58 17.61 4.87 10.32
CA ARG A 58 18.78 4.75 11.23
C ARG A 58 20.03 4.62 10.39
N HIS A 59 20.98 5.53 10.60
CA HIS A 59 22.22 5.68 9.81
C HIS A 59 22.01 5.86 8.30
N PHE A 60 20.78 6.15 7.90
CA PHE A 60 20.44 6.62 6.57
C PHE A 60 19.81 8.00 6.71
N VAL A 61 19.94 8.78 5.66
CA VAL A 61 19.29 10.05 5.47
C VAL A 61 18.63 10.06 4.10
N VAL A 62 17.51 10.78 3.99
CA VAL A 62 16.85 10.98 2.71
C VAL A 62 17.72 11.81 1.77
N ALA A 63 17.50 11.66 0.47
CA ALA A 63 18.19 12.46 -0.54
C ALA A 63 17.92 13.96 -0.33
N ASP A 64 18.90 14.81 -0.62
CA ASP A 64 18.80 16.27 -0.51
C ASP A 64 18.18 16.94 -1.75
N GLY A 65 18.02 16.20 -2.86
CA GLY A 65 17.57 16.77 -4.13
C GLY A 65 18.65 17.49 -4.94
N ALA A 66 19.91 17.47 -4.51
CA ALA A 66 21.00 18.15 -5.20
C ALA A 66 21.52 17.38 -6.42
N ASN A 67 21.48 16.05 -6.36
CA ASN A 67 22.01 15.20 -7.42
C ASN A 67 20.98 14.86 -8.50
N THR A 68 21.48 14.74 -9.72
CA THR A 68 20.73 14.22 -10.86
C THR A 68 21.35 12.91 -11.36
N VAL A 69 20.52 12.04 -11.93
CA VAL A 69 20.93 10.78 -12.54
C VAL A 69 20.32 10.68 -13.93
N THR A 70 21.14 10.36 -14.92
CA THR A 70 20.66 10.01 -16.26
C THR A 70 20.36 8.52 -16.30
N LEU A 71 19.09 8.18 -16.44
CA LEU A 71 18.66 6.79 -16.59
C LEU A 71 18.80 6.35 -18.04
N SER A 72 18.93 5.04 -18.26
CA SER A 72 19.03 4.48 -19.61
C SER A 72 17.77 4.85 -20.41
N GLY A 73 17.97 5.36 -21.62
CA GLY A 73 16.89 5.83 -22.50
C GLY A 73 16.25 7.16 -22.09
N ALA A 74 16.73 7.84 -21.04
CA ALA A 74 16.28 9.19 -20.70
C ALA A 74 17.13 10.23 -21.45
N THR A 75 16.48 11.21 -22.09
CA THR A 75 17.12 12.36 -22.74
C THR A 75 17.45 13.49 -21.76
N THR A 76 16.88 13.44 -20.55
CA THR A 76 17.05 14.46 -19.51
C THR A 76 17.45 13.81 -18.20
N ALA A 77 18.40 14.40 -17.49
CA ALA A 77 18.79 13.97 -16.16
C ALA A 77 17.62 14.15 -15.17
N THR A 78 17.40 13.16 -14.32
CA THR A 78 16.34 13.16 -13.31
C THR A 78 16.91 13.56 -11.96
N THR A 79 16.37 14.62 -11.34
CA THR A 79 16.71 15.00 -9.96
C THR A 79 16.20 13.96 -8.97
N ILE A 80 17.07 13.49 -8.07
CA ILE A 80 16.70 12.53 -7.03
C ILE A 80 16.20 13.27 -5.80
N LYS A 81 14.89 13.47 -5.73
CA LYS A 81 14.21 14.11 -4.59
C LYS A 81 14.11 13.14 -3.39
N PRO A 82 14.06 13.65 -2.14
CA PRO A 82 13.84 12.83 -0.96
C PRO A 82 12.61 11.94 -1.08
N TYR A 83 11.50 12.50 -1.57
CA TYR A 83 10.25 11.78 -1.87
C TYR A 83 9.76 12.10 -3.28
N SER A 84 9.30 11.08 -4.01
CA SER A 84 8.76 11.25 -5.35
C SER A 84 7.76 10.16 -5.73
N SER A 85 6.89 10.45 -6.70
CA SER A 85 6.01 9.44 -7.30
C SER A 85 6.77 8.37 -8.09
N ALA A 86 7.96 8.70 -8.60
CA ALA A 86 8.79 7.81 -9.39
C ALA A 86 9.53 6.78 -8.53
N PHE A 87 10.22 7.24 -7.49
CA PHE A 87 11.12 6.40 -6.67
C PHE A 87 10.57 6.08 -5.27
N GLY A 88 9.49 6.74 -4.85
CA GLY A 88 9.14 6.78 -3.44
C GLY A 88 10.17 7.59 -2.67
N GLU A 89 10.61 7.07 -1.53
CA GLU A 89 11.68 7.63 -0.73
C GLU A 89 13.04 7.18 -1.27
N ALA A 90 13.91 8.13 -1.57
CA ALA A 90 15.31 7.86 -1.91
C ALA A 90 16.20 8.18 -0.71
N PHE A 91 17.06 7.25 -0.31
CA PHE A 91 17.93 7.41 0.86
C PHE A 91 19.27 6.70 0.70
N ALA A 92 20.24 7.16 1.48
CA ALA A 92 21.60 6.63 1.53
C ALA A 92 22.26 7.01 2.87
N PRO A 93 23.46 6.51 3.19
CA PRO A 93 24.19 6.95 4.39
C PRO A 93 24.48 8.46 4.41
N LEU A 94 24.68 9.07 3.23
CA LEU A 94 24.83 10.52 3.05
C LEU A 94 23.78 11.05 2.07
N ALA A 95 23.27 12.27 2.30
CA ALA A 95 22.16 12.85 1.52
C ALA A 95 22.47 13.00 0.01
N ALA A 96 23.75 13.16 -0.32
CA ALA A 96 24.26 13.18 -1.69
C ALA A 96 24.30 11.78 -2.37
N GLY A 97 23.73 10.73 -1.77
CA GLY A 97 23.68 9.39 -2.38
C GLY A 97 25.02 8.67 -2.32
N GLY A 98 25.77 8.86 -1.24
CA GLY A 98 27.07 8.25 -1.03
C GLY A 98 27.22 7.64 0.37
N GLY A 99 28.46 7.33 0.75
CA GLY A 99 28.78 6.82 2.08
C GLY A 99 28.48 5.35 2.31
N TRP A 100 28.23 4.58 1.24
CA TRP A 100 27.94 3.14 1.34
C TRP A 100 29.14 2.29 1.77
N GLY A 101 30.36 2.69 1.40
CA GLY A 101 31.58 1.94 1.72
C GLY A 101 31.89 1.93 3.22
N THR A 102 32.49 0.84 3.70
CA THR A 102 32.87 0.67 5.11
C THR A 102 33.87 1.72 5.59
N SER A 103 34.76 2.19 4.71
CA SER A 103 35.70 3.29 5.00
C SER A 103 35.01 4.63 5.22
N ALA A 104 33.80 4.82 4.66
CA ALA A 104 32.95 5.98 4.90
C ALA A 104 31.96 5.76 6.06
N GLY A 105 32.13 4.69 6.84
CA GLY A 105 31.25 4.31 7.94
C GLY A 105 29.97 3.57 7.50
N GLY A 106 29.79 3.32 6.20
CA GLY A 106 28.61 2.68 5.63
C GLY A 106 28.52 1.15 5.81
N PRO A 107 27.41 0.53 5.35
CA PRO A 107 27.20 -0.92 5.49
C PRO A 107 28.16 -1.77 4.63
N GLY A 108 28.70 -1.20 3.55
CA GLY A 108 29.47 -1.92 2.54
C GLY A 108 28.60 -2.85 1.70
N GLY A 109 29.22 -3.87 1.09
CA GLY A 109 28.54 -4.88 0.28
C GLY A 109 27.73 -5.92 1.08
N ALA A 110 27.53 -5.73 2.38
CA ALA A 110 26.78 -6.63 3.25
C ALA A 110 25.90 -5.85 4.22
N LEU A 111 24.80 -6.44 4.68
CA LEU A 111 23.89 -5.79 5.62
C LEU A 111 24.57 -5.54 6.98
N LYS A 112 24.23 -4.42 7.62
CA LYS A 112 24.68 -4.06 8.97
C LYS A 112 23.50 -3.56 9.81
N ARG A 113 23.43 -4.01 11.07
CA ARG A 113 22.31 -3.73 12.00
C ARG A 113 22.02 -2.23 12.24
N PRO A 114 23.00 -1.30 12.22
CA PRO A 114 22.69 0.12 12.39
C PRO A 114 21.95 0.74 11.20
N PHE A 115 22.09 0.18 9.99
CA PHE A 115 21.63 0.73 8.73
C PHE A 115 20.26 0.18 8.36
N SER A 116 19.19 0.84 8.80
CA SER A 116 17.82 0.32 8.63
C SER A 116 16.76 1.41 8.47
N ALA A 117 15.73 1.13 7.69
CA ALA A 117 14.43 1.77 7.78
C ALA A 117 13.55 1.00 8.77
N GLN A 118 12.91 1.70 9.71
CA GLN A 118 12.12 1.12 10.79
C GLN A 118 10.66 1.55 10.72
N PHE A 119 9.77 0.56 10.73
CA PHE A 119 8.32 0.70 10.69
C PHE A 119 7.72 0.06 11.93
N SER A 120 6.76 0.72 12.57
CA SER A 120 6.14 0.21 13.79
C SER A 120 4.63 0.29 13.71
N VAL A 121 3.98 -0.74 14.23
CA VAL A 121 2.53 -0.83 14.34
C VAL A 121 2.14 -1.36 15.71
N SER A 122 1.17 -0.71 16.35
CA SER A 122 0.70 -1.08 17.69
C SER A 122 -0.76 -1.49 17.68
N ALA A 123 -1.06 -2.53 18.46
CA ALA A 123 -2.43 -2.89 18.80
C ALA A 123 -2.98 -2.02 19.92
N PRO A 124 -4.27 -1.65 19.91
CA PRO A 124 -4.89 -0.87 20.97
C PRO A 124 -4.83 -1.62 22.31
N ALA A 125 -4.58 -0.90 23.40
CA ALA A 125 -4.38 -1.49 24.73
C ALA A 125 -5.62 -2.20 25.32
N GLY A 126 -6.83 -1.87 24.84
CA GLY A 126 -8.10 -2.45 25.30
C GLY A 126 -8.93 -3.11 24.20
N GLY A 127 -8.34 -3.39 23.03
CA GLY A 127 -9.03 -4.00 21.90
C GLY A 127 -8.56 -5.42 21.59
N THR A 128 -9.13 -6.01 20.54
CA THR A 128 -8.66 -7.29 20.02
C THR A 128 -7.23 -7.14 19.49
N GLY A 129 -6.38 -8.13 19.80
CA GLY A 129 -5.04 -8.22 19.21
C GLY A 129 -5.08 -8.27 17.68
N LEU A 130 -3.94 -7.94 17.08
CA LEU A 130 -3.76 -7.87 15.64
C LEU A 130 -2.87 -9.02 15.18
N ARG A 131 -2.93 -9.37 13.89
CA ARG A 131 -2.02 -10.32 13.28
C ARG A 131 -1.41 -9.72 12.02
N ALA A 132 -0.10 -9.80 11.89
CA ALA A 132 0.62 -9.40 10.69
C ALA A 132 1.14 -10.63 9.95
N ASP A 133 0.84 -10.73 8.66
CA ASP A 133 1.20 -11.89 7.83
C ASP A 133 2.38 -11.60 6.92
N SER A 134 2.31 -10.47 6.23
CA SER A 134 3.29 -10.13 5.20
C SER A 134 3.58 -8.64 5.16
N LEU A 135 4.82 -8.36 4.76
CA LEU A 135 5.28 -7.05 4.35
C LEU A 135 5.34 -7.02 2.83
N ILE A 136 4.69 -6.05 2.21
CA ILE A 136 4.86 -5.76 0.78
C ILE A 136 5.67 -4.48 0.67
N VAL A 137 6.69 -4.47 -0.17
CA VAL A 137 7.57 -3.31 -0.36
C VAL A 137 8.01 -3.22 -1.81
N THR A 138 8.00 -2.02 -2.36
CA THR A 138 8.57 -1.72 -3.68
C THR A 138 9.94 -1.10 -3.49
N SER A 139 10.99 -1.69 -4.06
CA SER A 139 12.38 -1.25 -3.82
C SER A 139 13.33 -1.56 -4.99
N GLY A 140 14.50 -0.93 -4.97
CA GLY A 140 15.58 -1.02 -5.94
C GLY A 140 16.71 -0.04 -5.59
N PHE A 141 17.80 -0.09 -6.36
CA PHE A 141 18.94 0.83 -6.21
C PHE A 141 19.12 1.72 -7.43
N ILE A 142 19.38 3.01 -7.21
CA ILE A 142 19.72 3.98 -8.24
C ILE A 142 21.25 3.92 -8.48
N SER A 143 21.66 3.94 -9.76
CA SER A 143 23.07 4.04 -10.20
C SER A 143 24.03 2.93 -9.74
N THR A 144 23.53 1.82 -9.18
CA THR A 144 24.38 0.69 -8.81
C THR A 144 23.62 -0.64 -8.80
N SER A 145 24.32 -1.70 -9.18
CA SER A 145 23.91 -3.12 -9.10
C SER A 145 24.87 -3.95 -8.23
N SER A 146 25.88 -3.31 -7.64
CA SER A 146 26.97 -4.02 -6.97
C SER A 146 26.60 -4.32 -5.52
N SER A 147 26.45 -5.61 -5.20
CA SER A 147 26.10 -6.11 -3.86
C SER A 147 24.88 -5.41 -3.24
N THR A 148 23.91 -5.06 -4.09
CA THR A 148 22.68 -4.39 -3.70
C THR A 148 21.74 -5.38 -3.04
N THR A 149 21.58 -5.30 -1.71
CA THR A 149 20.74 -6.25 -0.98
C THR A 149 19.77 -5.58 -0.01
N MET A 150 18.68 -6.28 0.27
CA MET A 150 17.66 -5.91 1.23
C MET A 150 17.35 -7.10 2.16
N GLY A 151 17.38 -6.88 3.46
CA GLY A 151 16.98 -7.88 4.45
C GLY A 151 15.91 -7.32 5.38
N VAL A 152 15.02 -8.18 5.86
CA VAL A 152 13.90 -7.81 6.72
C VAL A 152 13.90 -8.66 7.97
N VAL A 153 13.72 -7.99 9.10
CA VAL A 153 13.49 -8.65 10.40
C VAL A 153 12.37 -7.95 11.13
N TYR A 154 11.79 -8.62 12.11
CA TYR A 154 10.80 -8.03 12.99
C TYR A 154 11.09 -8.34 14.46
N SER A 155 10.45 -7.57 15.34
CA SER A 155 10.60 -7.63 16.78
C SER A 155 9.35 -7.13 17.48
N LYS A 156 9.01 -7.73 18.62
CA LYS A 156 7.93 -7.28 19.50
C LYS A 156 8.45 -6.49 20.72
N SER A 157 9.76 -6.48 20.96
CA SER A 157 10.42 -5.69 22.01
C SER A 157 11.07 -4.40 21.49
N GLY A 158 10.90 -4.07 20.20
CA GLY A 158 11.61 -2.92 19.59
C GLY A 158 13.11 -3.17 19.39
N PHE A 159 13.51 -4.43 19.24
CA PHE A 159 14.87 -4.94 19.13
C PHE A 159 15.71 -4.81 20.41
N ALA A 160 15.05 -4.76 21.58
CA ALA A 160 15.73 -4.77 22.87
C ALA A 160 16.20 -6.18 23.24
N SER A 161 15.36 -7.20 23.01
CA SER A 161 15.63 -8.59 23.41
C SER A 161 15.24 -9.64 22.38
N ASP A 162 14.58 -9.26 21.28
CA ASP A 162 14.19 -10.17 20.20
C ASP A 162 14.49 -9.60 18.81
N SER A 163 14.81 -10.49 17.87
CA SER A 163 14.97 -10.21 16.45
C SER A 163 14.68 -11.51 15.70
N ALA A 164 13.62 -11.52 14.90
CA ALA A 164 13.26 -12.67 14.09
C ALA A 164 13.42 -12.36 12.59
N ASP A 165 14.04 -13.27 11.86
CA ASP A 165 14.08 -13.23 10.40
C ASP A 165 12.70 -13.57 9.81
N VAL A 166 12.43 -12.97 8.65
CA VAL A 166 11.28 -13.34 7.81
C VAL A 166 11.51 -14.69 7.14
N THR A 167 10.43 -15.39 6.78
CA THR A 167 10.50 -16.82 6.38
C THR A 167 10.25 -17.04 4.87
N GLY A 168 10.47 -16.03 4.05
CA GLY A 168 10.34 -16.16 2.60
C GLY A 168 9.90 -14.88 1.92
N ASN A 169 10.11 -14.84 0.61
CA ASN A 169 9.67 -13.73 -0.22
C ASN A 169 9.28 -14.16 -1.63
N LYS A 170 8.50 -13.31 -2.30
CA LYS A 170 8.26 -13.32 -3.73
C LYS A 170 8.59 -11.93 -4.28
N GLY A 171 9.67 -11.81 -5.03
CA GLY A 171 10.02 -10.64 -5.81
C GLY A 171 9.51 -10.75 -7.25
N PRO A 172 10.29 -10.30 -8.25
CA PRO A 172 9.91 -10.41 -9.67
C PRO A 172 9.93 -11.87 -10.19
N GLY A 173 10.55 -12.80 -9.46
CA GLY A 173 10.60 -14.22 -9.79
C GLY A 173 9.62 -15.10 -9.01
N ALA A 174 9.92 -16.39 -8.93
CA ALA A 174 9.18 -17.35 -8.12
C ALA A 174 9.30 -17.03 -6.61
N PHE A 175 8.37 -17.58 -5.82
CA PHE A 175 8.47 -17.50 -4.37
C PHE A 175 9.65 -18.35 -3.87
N VAL A 176 10.39 -17.83 -2.89
CA VAL A 176 11.55 -18.48 -2.29
C VAL A 176 11.41 -18.44 -0.76
N ALA A 177 11.26 -19.61 -0.14
CA ALA A 177 11.01 -19.75 1.30
C ALA A 177 12.26 -19.48 2.18
N THR A 178 13.46 -19.44 1.60
CA THR A 178 14.72 -19.35 2.34
C THR A 178 15.36 -17.96 2.35
N THR A 179 14.76 -16.98 1.66
CA THR A 179 15.33 -15.63 1.49
C THR A 179 14.36 -14.54 1.94
N GLY A 180 14.88 -13.36 2.28
CA GLY A 180 14.13 -12.23 2.82
C GLY A 180 14.72 -11.68 4.10
N GLY A 181 15.38 -12.54 4.90
CA GLY A 181 15.95 -12.20 6.19
C GLY A 181 17.20 -11.35 6.12
N PHE A 182 17.69 -10.92 7.28
CA PHE A 182 19.02 -10.36 7.44
C PHE A 182 20.12 -11.38 7.11
N ALA A 183 19.94 -12.64 7.50
CA ALA A 183 20.90 -13.71 7.24
C ALA A 183 20.88 -14.17 5.77
N THR A 184 19.73 -14.07 5.10
CA THR A 184 19.52 -14.52 3.71
C THR A 184 18.85 -13.41 2.88
N PRO A 185 19.56 -12.32 2.60
CA PRO A 185 18.96 -11.13 2.03
C PRO A 185 18.54 -11.30 0.57
N ILE A 186 17.64 -10.42 0.14
CA ILE A 186 17.15 -10.34 -1.24
C ILE A 186 18.09 -9.45 -2.05
N THR A 187 18.54 -9.92 -3.21
CA THR A 187 19.23 -9.06 -4.17
C THR A 187 18.25 -8.09 -4.82
N LEU A 188 18.59 -6.81 -4.78
CA LEU A 188 17.82 -5.74 -5.40
C LEU A 188 18.34 -5.42 -6.80
N ALA A 189 17.42 -5.13 -7.71
CA ALA A 189 17.76 -4.69 -9.05
C ALA A 189 18.20 -3.23 -9.07
N GLN A 190 19.10 -2.90 -10.01
CA GLN A 190 19.37 -1.52 -10.36
C GLN A 190 18.19 -0.93 -11.14
N ILE A 191 17.83 0.30 -10.81
CA ILE A 191 16.83 1.09 -11.50
C ILE A 191 17.52 1.70 -12.73
N THR A 192 17.18 1.21 -13.92
CA THR A 192 17.81 1.62 -15.18
C THR A 192 16.90 2.42 -16.10
N THR A 193 15.57 2.42 -15.90
CA THR A 193 14.59 3.16 -16.73
C THR A 193 13.41 3.65 -15.87
N LEU A 194 12.77 4.76 -16.27
CA LEU A 194 11.47 5.21 -15.74
C LEU A 194 10.32 4.84 -16.70
N PRO A 195 9.06 4.70 -16.24
CA PRO A 195 8.56 4.98 -14.88
C PRO A 195 8.59 3.79 -13.90
N ASN A 196 8.91 2.57 -14.33
CA ASN A 196 8.70 1.36 -13.52
C ASN A 196 9.84 0.33 -13.62
N LYS A 197 10.89 0.48 -12.81
CA LYS A 197 11.84 -0.63 -12.54
C LYS A 197 12.17 -0.86 -11.06
N THR A 198 11.33 -0.36 -10.15
CA THR A 198 11.33 -0.87 -8.78
C THR A 198 10.50 -2.15 -8.74
N ASN A 199 11.08 -3.23 -8.22
CA ASN A 199 10.36 -4.49 -8.05
C ASN A 199 9.52 -4.44 -6.77
N THR A 200 8.37 -5.10 -6.81
CA THR A 200 7.56 -5.31 -5.61
C THR A 200 7.89 -6.66 -5.01
N TYR A 201 8.28 -6.65 -3.75
CA TYR A 201 8.61 -7.81 -2.94
C TYR A 201 7.49 -8.06 -1.94
N ARG A 202 7.00 -9.30 -1.87
CA ARG A 202 6.00 -9.77 -0.90
C ARG A 202 6.71 -10.72 0.04
N ILE A 203 6.85 -10.33 1.30
CA ILE A 203 7.72 -10.98 2.27
C ILE A 203 6.83 -11.55 3.38
N ALA A 204 6.91 -12.86 3.58
CA ALA A 204 6.16 -13.55 4.64
C ALA A 204 6.88 -13.35 5.98
N LEU A 205 6.18 -12.83 6.99
CA LEU A 205 6.81 -12.55 8.28
C LEU A 205 7.15 -13.84 9.03
N ASN A 206 6.15 -14.70 9.25
CA ASN A 206 6.31 -15.96 9.99
C ASN A 206 5.51 -17.08 9.32
N GLY A 207 5.82 -17.32 8.06
CA GLY A 207 5.20 -18.32 7.20
C GLY A 207 3.69 -18.13 7.12
N THR A 208 2.97 -19.25 7.22
CA THR A 208 1.51 -19.27 7.31
C THR A 208 1.00 -18.92 8.71
N THR A 209 1.84 -19.03 9.75
CA THR A 209 1.47 -18.70 11.14
C THR A 209 1.23 -17.20 11.32
N GLY A 210 2.04 -16.36 10.66
CA GLY A 210 2.02 -14.91 10.88
C GLY A 210 2.52 -14.52 12.28
N VAL A 211 2.43 -13.24 12.59
CA VAL A 211 2.91 -12.65 13.83
C VAL A 211 1.73 -12.06 14.59
N THR A 212 1.41 -12.64 15.73
CA THR A 212 0.40 -12.10 16.66
C THR A 212 0.97 -10.91 17.44
N ILE A 213 0.19 -9.85 17.49
CA ILE A 213 0.42 -8.60 18.21
C ILE A 213 -0.68 -8.50 19.27
N ALA A 214 -0.35 -8.80 20.52
CA ALA A 214 -1.32 -8.74 21.62
C ALA A 214 -1.81 -7.29 21.83
N ALA A 215 -2.95 -7.12 22.51
CA ALA A 215 -3.44 -5.80 22.90
C ALA A 215 -2.35 -4.98 23.61
N GLY A 216 -2.15 -3.73 23.19
CA GLY A 216 -1.09 -2.85 23.72
C GLY A 216 0.33 -3.18 23.26
N GLN A 217 0.53 -4.26 22.50
CA GLN A 217 1.85 -4.63 21.98
C GLN A 217 2.17 -3.88 20.68
N THR A 218 3.46 -3.65 20.47
CA THR A 218 4.01 -3.09 19.22
C THR A 218 4.76 -4.16 18.44
N LEU A 219 4.50 -4.25 17.14
CA LEU A 219 5.37 -4.92 16.18
C LEU A 219 6.25 -3.87 15.51
N THR A 220 7.56 -4.07 15.54
CA THR A 220 8.54 -3.26 14.83
C THR A 220 9.21 -4.09 13.74
N VAL A 221 9.25 -3.58 12.51
CA VAL A 221 9.91 -4.18 11.36
C VAL A 221 11.10 -3.29 10.97
N ARG A 222 12.26 -3.89 10.76
CA ARG A 222 13.44 -3.22 10.20
C ARG A 222 13.76 -3.79 8.83
N ILE A 223 13.96 -2.91 7.86
CA ILE A 223 14.42 -3.21 6.51
C ILE A 223 15.84 -2.66 6.39
N TYR A 224 16.81 -3.52 6.12
CA TYR A 224 18.22 -3.17 5.99
C TYR A 224 18.62 -3.10 4.52
N PHE A 225 19.59 -2.26 4.22
CA PHE A 225 20.11 -2.08 2.87
C PHE A 225 21.64 -2.10 2.86
N SER A 226 22.21 -2.61 1.77
CA SER A 226 23.64 -2.56 1.51
C SER A 226 23.90 -2.40 0.02
N CYS A 227 25.03 -1.80 -0.34
CA CYS A 227 25.61 -1.89 -1.67
C CYS A 227 27.12 -1.70 -1.59
N SER A 228 27.86 -2.31 -2.52
CA SER A 228 29.29 -2.10 -2.62
C SER A 228 29.58 -0.83 -3.42
N SER A 229 30.11 0.18 -2.73
CA SER A 229 30.54 1.43 -3.37
C SER A 229 31.60 2.13 -2.54
N SER A 230 32.71 2.50 -3.17
CA SER A 230 33.74 3.38 -2.61
C SER A 230 33.57 4.80 -3.16
N GLY A 231 33.17 5.76 -2.32
CA GLY A 231 33.26 7.20 -2.61
C GLY A 231 32.31 7.77 -3.68
N ALA A 232 31.49 6.95 -4.36
CA ALA A 232 30.57 7.45 -5.37
C ALA A 232 29.35 8.15 -4.73
N THR A 233 28.94 9.27 -5.32
CA THR A 233 27.66 9.95 -5.05
C THR A 233 26.56 9.42 -5.97
N SER A 234 25.31 9.88 -5.76
CA SER A 234 24.16 9.57 -6.59
C SER A 234 23.71 8.09 -6.62
N ARG A 235 24.06 7.33 -5.58
CA ARG A 235 23.62 5.95 -5.32
C ARG A 235 22.64 5.94 -4.15
N TYR A 236 21.41 5.56 -4.43
CA TYR A 236 20.33 5.58 -3.45
C TYR A 236 19.63 4.23 -3.42
N ALA A 237 19.30 3.75 -2.22
CA ALA A 237 18.24 2.78 -2.07
C ALA A 237 16.89 3.51 -2.21
N THR A 238 15.87 2.79 -2.64
CA THR A 238 14.52 3.32 -2.79
C THR A 238 13.51 2.50 -1.99
N LEU A 239 12.55 3.17 -1.38
CA LEU A 239 11.44 2.53 -0.67
C LEU A 239 10.13 3.18 -1.09
N ARG A 240 9.19 2.35 -1.56
CA ARG A 240 7.86 2.79 -1.96
C ARG A 240 6.82 1.74 -1.57
N ASN A 241 5.61 2.20 -1.33
CA ASN A 241 4.44 1.36 -1.09
C ASN A 241 4.67 0.28 -0.02
N VAL A 242 5.23 0.66 1.14
CA VAL A 242 5.45 -0.27 2.25
C VAL A 242 4.10 -0.58 2.88
N MET A 243 3.65 -1.84 2.80
CA MET A 243 2.37 -2.28 3.34
C MET A 243 2.57 -3.46 4.28
N LEU A 244 1.96 -3.38 5.45
CA LEU A 244 1.71 -4.57 6.25
C LEU A 244 0.32 -5.10 5.93
N LYS A 245 0.21 -6.42 5.81
CA LYS A 245 -1.02 -7.12 5.42
C LYS A 245 -1.38 -8.17 6.46
N SER A 246 -2.67 -8.38 6.63
CA SER A 246 -3.21 -9.41 7.50
C SER A 246 -4.21 -10.28 6.75
N THR A 247 -4.22 -11.58 6.99
CA THR A 247 -5.32 -12.49 6.62
C THR A 247 -6.39 -12.56 7.70
N GLN A 248 -6.17 -11.92 8.85
CA GLN A 248 -7.23 -11.75 9.85
C GLN A 248 -8.34 -10.92 9.21
N VAL A 249 -9.54 -11.51 9.11
CA VAL A 249 -10.73 -10.75 8.75
C VAL A 249 -10.93 -9.73 9.86
N ALA A 250 -10.82 -8.45 9.53
CA ALA A 250 -11.07 -7.39 10.50
C ALA A 250 -12.53 -7.49 10.95
N LEU A 251 -12.78 -8.01 12.16
CA LEU A 251 -14.04 -7.85 12.88
C LEU A 251 -14.14 -6.42 13.42
N ALA A 252 -13.80 -5.44 12.60
CA ALA A 252 -13.91 -4.05 12.95
C ALA A 252 -15.26 -3.56 12.42
N THR A 253 -16.21 -3.31 13.32
CA THR A 253 -17.24 -2.31 13.06
C THR A 253 -16.52 -0.96 13.03
N ARG A 254 -16.14 -0.53 11.82
CA ARG A 254 -15.79 0.87 11.63
C ARG A 254 -17.05 1.64 11.98
N ALA A 255 -17.01 2.39 13.08
CA ALA A 255 -18.12 3.26 13.44
C ALA A 255 -18.43 4.10 12.22
N VAL A 256 -19.60 3.87 11.61
CA VAL A 256 -20.14 4.80 10.63
C VAL A 256 -20.37 6.06 11.44
N ALA A 257 -19.49 7.04 11.29
CA ALA A 257 -19.82 8.39 11.69
C ALA A 257 -20.98 8.78 10.78
N ASN A 258 -22.21 8.53 11.24
CA ASN A 258 -23.42 9.09 10.66
C ASN A 258 -23.38 10.59 10.94
N THR A 259 -22.50 11.31 10.25
CA THR A 259 -22.60 12.76 10.16
C THR A 259 -23.80 13.03 9.26
N ASN A 260 -24.80 13.70 9.83
CA ASN A 260 -25.97 14.14 9.08
C ASN A 260 -25.49 15.00 7.90
N LEU A 261 -25.79 14.61 6.67
CA LEU A 261 -25.32 15.33 5.48
C LEU A 261 -26.21 16.56 5.29
N GLY A 262 -25.63 17.76 5.40
CA GLY A 262 -26.39 19.01 5.25
C GLY A 262 -26.60 19.39 3.79
N VAL A 263 -27.60 18.84 3.11
CA VAL A 263 -27.89 19.16 1.70
C VAL A 263 -28.83 20.37 1.57
N TYR A 264 -28.56 21.27 0.62
CA TYR A 264 -29.37 22.47 0.42
C TYR A 264 -29.46 22.89 -1.06
N PRO A 265 -30.59 23.49 -1.51
CA PRO A 265 -31.85 23.60 -0.77
C PRO A 265 -32.53 22.23 -0.60
N ASN A 266 -33.36 22.10 0.43
CA ASN A 266 -34.25 20.96 0.62
C ASN A 266 -35.56 21.48 1.24
N PRO A 267 -36.71 21.48 0.53
CA PRO A 267 -36.93 20.90 -0.80
C PRO A 267 -36.10 21.53 -1.93
N ALA A 268 -35.76 20.74 -2.95
CA ALA A 268 -34.95 21.13 -4.11
C ALA A 268 -35.79 21.12 -5.40
N GLN A 269 -35.56 22.07 -6.30
CA GLN A 269 -36.26 22.13 -7.60
C GLN A 269 -35.43 21.52 -8.73
N SER A 270 -34.35 22.17 -9.16
CA SER A 270 -33.54 21.71 -10.30
C SER A 270 -32.20 21.11 -9.90
N GLN A 271 -31.68 21.52 -8.75
CA GLN A 271 -30.37 21.11 -8.25
C GLN A 271 -30.32 21.15 -6.72
N LEU A 272 -29.37 20.44 -6.15
CA LEU A 272 -28.97 20.53 -4.74
C LEU A 272 -27.45 20.66 -4.63
N THR A 273 -26.99 21.23 -3.54
CA THR A 273 -25.60 21.30 -3.13
C THR A 273 -25.35 20.34 -1.97
N VAL A 274 -24.30 19.54 -2.10
CA VAL A 274 -23.80 18.62 -1.08
C VAL A 274 -22.48 19.16 -0.53
N PRO A 275 -22.45 19.81 0.64
CA PRO A 275 -21.20 20.16 1.31
C PRO A 275 -20.55 18.90 1.89
N HIS A 276 -19.23 18.83 1.81
CA HIS A 276 -18.43 17.73 2.33
C HIS A 276 -17.01 18.21 2.65
N THR A 277 -16.23 17.40 3.38
CA THR A 277 -14.79 17.65 3.53
C THR A 277 -14.08 17.50 2.18
N ALA A 278 -12.83 17.96 2.10
CA ALA A 278 -12.03 17.87 0.87
C ALA A 278 -12.06 16.45 0.28
N ALA A 279 -12.65 16.31 -0.90
CA ALA A 279 -12.97 15.02 -1.50
C ALA A 279 -11.71 14.26 -1.95
N SER A 280 -11.68 12.94 -1.73
CA SER A 280 -10.65 12.09 -2.32
C SER A 280 -10.92 11.83 -3.83
N ARG A 281 -10.02 11.07 -4.47
CA ARG A 281 -10.18 10.69 -5.88
C ARG A 281 -11.32 9.72 -6.15
N ASP A 282 -11.80 9.03 -5.12
CA ASP A 282 -12.84 8.00 -5.23
C ASP A 282 -14.20 8.49 -4.69
N ALA A 283 -14.31 9.79 -4.38
CA ALA A 283 -15.52 10.38 -3.82
C ALA A 283 -16.67 10.42 -4.84
N GLN A 284 -17.88 10.09 -4.38
CA GLN A 284 -19.09 10.02 -5.18
C GLN A 284 -20.29 10.59 -4.42
N VAL A 285 -21.22 11.20 -5.16
CA VAL A 285 -22.57 11.47 -4.70
C VAL A 285 -23.53 10.52 -5.41
N LEU A 286 -24.38 9.86 -4.64
CA LEU A 286 -25.32 8.84 -5.07
C LEU A 286 -26.73 9.29 -4.68
N VAL A 287 -27.72 9.05 -5.54
CA VAL A 287 -29.14 9.29 -5.21
C VAL A 287 -29.91 7.99 -5.34
N TYR A 288 -30.76 7.73 -4.35
CA TYR A 288 -31.61 6.56 -4.26
C TYR A 288 -33.08 6.97 -4.17
N ASN A 289 -33.96 6.17 -4.78
CA ASN A 289 -35.40 6.31 -4.59
C ASN A 289 -35.87 5.66 -3.27
N THR A 290 -37.18 5.69 -3.02
CA THR A 290 -37.78 5.12 -1.80
C THR A 290 -37.71 3.60 -1.69
N THR A 291 -37.46 2.89 -2.80
CA THR A 291 -37.24 1.44 -2.79
C THR A 291 -35.77 1.06 -2.56
N GLY A 292 -34.89 2.06 -2.36
CA GLY A 292 -33.45 1.86 -2.19
C GLY A 292 -32.70 1.61 -3.49
N ALA A 293 -33.34 1.75 -4.65
CA ALA A 293 -32.68 1.64 -5.94
C ALA A 293 -31.87 2.91 -6.24
N ARG A 294 -30.60 2.73 -6.63
CA ARG A 294 -29.73 3.84 -7.06
C ARG A 294 -30.19 4.34 -8.43
N ILE A 295 -30.57 5.61 -8.50
CA ILE A 295 -31.07 6.26 -9.71
C ILE A 295 -30.09 7.30 -10.29
N PHE A 296 -29.09 7.71 -9.50
CA PHE A 296 -28.07 8.66 -9.93
C PHE A 296 -26.74 8.36 -9.25
N SER A 297 -25.64 8.70 -9.94
CA SER A 297 -24.28 8.59 -9.46
C SER A 297 -23.41 9.64 -10.16
N GLN A 298 -22.69 10.43 -9.38
CA GLN A 298 -21.77 11.45 -9.88
C GLN A 298 -20.45 11.36 -9.12
N ALA A 299 -19.33 11.34 -9.85
CA ALA A 299 -18.02 11.47 -9.25
C ALA A 299 -17.80 12.91 -8.76
N VAL A 300 -17.17 13.05 -7.59
CA VAL A 300 -16.87 14.34 -6.98
C VAL A 300 -15.50 14.82 -7.44
N GLN A 301 -15.35 16.13 -7.64
CA GLN A 301 -14.07 16.72 -8.01
C GLN A 301 -13.08 16.61 -6.84
N PRO A 302 -11.90 15.98 -7.02
CA PRO A 302 -10.95 15.80 -5.93
C PRO A 302 -10.52 17.15 -5.34
N GLY A 303 -10.53 17.24 -4.01
CA GLY A 303 -10.20 18.45 -3.26
C GLY A 303 -11.34 19.48 -3.16
N SER A 304 -12.50 19.27 -3.80
CA SER A 304 -13.65 20.16 -3.60
C SER A 304 -14.25 19.97 -2.20
N LEU A 305 -14.90 21.02 -1.71
CA LEU A 305 -15.61 21.04 -0.42
C LEU A 305 -17.14 20.97 -0.60
N GLU A 306 -17.60 20.99 -1.85
CA GLU A 306 -19.01 20.86 -2.20
C GLU A 306 -19.16 20.25 -3.59
N THR A 307 -20.34 19.67 -3.82
CA THR A 307 -20.75 19.09 -5.10
C THR A 307 -22.17 19.51 -5.42
N THR A 308 -22.39 20.07 -6.61
CA THR A 308 -23.74 20.34 -7.13
C THR A 308 -24.25 19.11 -7.87
N VAL A 309 -25.47 18.70 -7.56
CA VAL A 309 -26.19 17.58 -8.18
C VAL A 309 -27.41 18.09 -8.89
N SER A 310 -27.54 17.78 -10.18
CA SER A 310 -28.73 18.08 -10.97
C SER A 310 -29.83 17.05 -10.70
N LEU A 311 -31.05 17.54 -10.44
CA LEU A 311 -32.25 16.74 -10.19
C LEU A 311 -33.27 16.85 -11.32
N ASN A 312 -32.94 17.53 -12.43
CA ASN A 312 -33.87 17.81 -13.52
C ASN A 312 -34.49 16.55 -14.14
N ALA A 313 -33.76 15.44 -14.14
CA ALA A 313 -34.22 14.15 -14.67
C ALA A 313 -35.08 13.35 -13.66
N LEU A 314 -35.24 13.83 -12.43
CA LEU A 314 -35.96 13.15 -11.37
C LEU A 314 -37.40 13.65 -11.28
N ALA A 315 -38.34 12.72 -11.10
CA ALA A 315 -39.73 13.06 -10.81
C ALA A 315 -39.85 13.76 -9.44
N LYS A 316 -40.97 14.45 -9.22
CA LYS A 316 -41.29 15.00 -7.89
C LYS A 316 -41.44 13.86 -6.88
N GLY A 317 -40.86 14.01 -5.70
CA GLY A 317 -40.92 12.96 -4.69
C GLY A 317 -39.76 12.94 -3.72
N LEU A 318 -39.67 11.83 -2.97
CA LEU A 318 -38.70 11.65 -1.92
C LEU A 318 -37.48 10.86 -2.39
N TYR A 319 -36.29 11.33 -2.02
CA TYR A 319 -35.03 10.66 -2.34
C TYR A 319 -34.08 10.63 -1.14
N LEU A 320 -33.13 9.71 -1.19
CA LEU A 320 -31.99 9.65 -0.29
C LEU A 320 -30.72 10.01 -1.07
N VAL A 321 -30.00 11.02 -0.63
CA VAL A 321 -28.69 11.41 -1.16
C VAL A 321 -27.62 10.83 -0.24
N GLU A 322 -26.63 10.17 -0.81
CA GLU A 322 -25.44 9.67 -0.10
C GLU A 322 -24.19 10.34 -0.66
N TYR A 323 -23.37 10.91 0.21
CA TYR A 323 -21.97 11.22 -0.10
C TYR A 323 -21.12 10.05 0.38
N ALA A 324 -20.38 9.43 -0.53
CA ALA A 324 -19.49 8.31 -0.26
C ALA A 324 -18.06 8.70 -0.64
N ASP A 325 -17.13 8.63 0.30
CA ASP A 325 -15.72 8.94 0.04
C ASP A 325 -14.80 7.94 0.74
N GLY A 326 -14.27 7.00 -0.07
CA GLY A 326 -13.59 5.82 0.42
C GLY A 326 -14.50 4.98 1.31
N GLY A 327 -14.27 5.04 2.62
CA GLY A 327 -15.14 4.39 3.60
C GLY A 327 -16.21 5.30 4.21
N GLN A 328 -16.08 6.62 4.14
CA GLN A 328 -17.04 7.55 4.75
C GLN A 328 -18.35 7.49 3.98
N ARG A 329 -19.47 7.40 4.68
CA ARG A 329 -20.81 7.51 4.10
C ARG A 329 -21.63 8.45 4.96
N SER A 330 -22.22 9.46 4.34
CA SER A 330 -23.14 10.38 4.98
C SER A 330 -24.37 10.49 4.11
N THR A 331 -25.56 10.48 4.73
CA THR A 331 -26.82 10.48 3.98
C THR A 331 -27.71 11.64 4.40
N ALA A 332 -28.55 12.07 3.46
CA ALA A 332 -29.60 13.06 3.68
C ALA A 332 -30.88 12.64 2.95
N ARG A 333 -32.01 12.79 3.62
CA ARG A 333 -33.33 12.68 2.97
C ARG A 333 -33.69 14.02 2.34
N ILE A 334 -34.05 14.00 1.07
CA ILE A 334 -34.47 15.20 0.32
C ILE A 334 -35.86 15.07 -0.27
N VAL A 335 -36.50 16.21 -0.51
CA VAL A 335 -37.74 16.34 -1.28
C VAL A 335 -37.43 17.07 -2.59
N LYS A 336 -37.86 16.50 -3.70
CA LYS A 336 -37.82 17.11 -5.04
C LYS A 336 -39.20 17.66 -5.38
N ASP A 337 -39.29 18.96 -5.63
CA ASP A 337 -40.51 19.69 -5.98
C ASP A 337 -40.64 20.02 -7.46
#